data_AF-A0A968XYM2-F1
#
_entry.id   AF-A0A968XYM2-F1
#
_cell.length_a   1.000
_cell.length_b   1.000
_cell.length_c   1.000
_cell.angle_alpha   90.00
_cell.angle_beta   90.00
_cell.angle_gamma   90.00
#
_symmetry.space_group_name_H-M   'P 1'
#
loop_
_entity.id
_entity.type
_entity.pdbx_description
1 polymer ?
#
loop_
_entity_poly.entity_id
_entity_poly.type
_entity_poly.pdbx_seq_one_letter_code
_entity_poly.pdbx_strand_id
1 'polypeptide(L)'
;MFGEFTEAIERAEQAQLYLPGVRGKAIVPTVQFYESLAILASRSPDAKTPQALIDRVVENQAQLQFYATHSPMNFQHKYDSIEAERSRLSGKTYEAMELYDRAIAGAIANNYIQEAALANERAAEFYFGLCKPKIAQAYLKEAYLQYRQWGAIAKVKQLENLYPEWLDSPEKNADFKRYNSTSPDSTISKAVAARVVNFSI
;
A
#
# COMPACT_ATOMS: atom_id res chain seq x y z
N MET A 1 1.42 4.94 -2.97
CA MET A 1 0.41 5.99 -3.24
C MET A 1 0.58 7.10 -2.22
N PHE A 2 0.36 8.37 -2.55
CA PHE A 2 0.56 9.48 -1.60
C PHE A 2 -0.66 9.79 -0.72
N GLY A 3 -1.73 8.98 -0.76
CA GLY A 3 -2.97 9.27 -0.04
C GLY A 3 -3.90 10.24 -0.79
N GLU A 4 -3.45 10.80 -1.91
CA GLU A 4 -4.23 11.67 -2.81
C GLU A 4 -5.11 10.81 -3.74
N PHE A 5 -6.02 10.03 -3.16
CA PHE A 5 -6.77 9.03 -3.91
C PHE A 5 -7.72 9.64 -4.95
N THR A 6 -8.30 10.80 -4.66
CA THR A 6 -9.19 11.53 -5.59
C THR A 6 -8.44 12.00 -6.84
N GLU A 7 -7.25 12.56 -6.68
CA GLU A 7 -6.42 13.02 -7.80
C GLU A 7 -5.88 11.84 -8.61
N ALA A 8 -5.55 10.72 -7.95
CA ALA A 8 -5.15 9.49 -8.64
C ALA A 8 -6.29 8.92 -9.51
N ILE A 9 -7.55 8.98 -9.02
CA ILE A 9 -8.73 8.55 -9.78
C ILE A 9 -8.96 9.45 -10.99
N GLU A 10 -8.89 10.78 -10.82
CA GLU A 10 -9.07 11.74 -11.92
C GLU A 10 -8.00 11.56 -13.01
N ARG A 11 -6.74 11.38 -12.62
CA ARG A 11 -5.65 11.08 -13.56
C ARG A 11 -5.84 9.73 -14.26
N ALA A 12 -6.36 8.72 -13.57
CA ALA A 12 -6.69 7.43 -14.17
C ALA A 12 -7.84 7.55 -15.19
N GLU A 13 -8.87 8.34 -14.90
CA GLU A 13 -9.97 8.63 -15.83
C GLU A 13 -9.49 9.35 -17.09
N GLN A 14 -8.60 10.32 -16.96
CA GLN A 14 -7.99 10.96 -18.12
C GLN A 14 -7.11 9.99 -18.94
N ALA A 15 -6.40 9.09 -18.28
CA ALA A 15 -5.62 8.05 -18.96
C ALA A 15 -6.51 7.03 -19.69
N GLN A 16 -7.71 6.73 -19.18
CA GLN A 16 -8.67 5.82 -19.81
C GLN A 16 -9.12 6.28 -21.19
N LEU A 17 -9.23 7.59 -21.44
CA LEU A 17 -9.58 8.16 -22.74
C LEU A 17 -8.60 7.77 -23.87
N TYR A 18 -7.36 7.43 -23.52
CA TYR A 18 -6.32 7.03 -24.47
C TYR A 18 -6.16 5.52 -24.60
N LEU A 19 -6.68 4.72 -23.66
CA LEU A 19 -6.51 3.26 -23.62
C LEU A 19 -6.93 2.52 -24.91
N PRO A 20 -7.99 2.93 -25.65
CA PRO A 20 -8.35 2.27 -26.91
C PRO A 20 -7.23 2.30 -27.96
N GLY A 21 -6.39 3.35 -27.95
CA GLY A 21 -5.25 3.52 -28.88
C GLY A 21 -3.97 2.78 -28.45
N VAL A 22 -3.97 2.15 -27.28
CA VAL A 22 -2.79 1.48 -26.69
C VAL A 22 -3.05 0.01 -26.33
N ARG A 23 -4.24 -0.53 -26.67
CA ARG A 23 -4.59 -1.95 -26.52
C ARG A 23 -3.50 -2.83 -27.16
N GLY A 24 -2.77 -3.56 -26.34
CA GLY A 24 -1.62 -4.40 -26.73
C GLY A 24 -0.27 -3.99 -26.12
N LYS A 25 -0.17 -2.83 -25.46
CA LYS A 25 1.07 -2.44 -24.75
C LYS A 25 0.99 -2.77 -23.26
N ALA A 26 2.12 -3.18 -22.67
CA ALA A 26 2.30 -3.51 -21.24
C ALA A 26 1.90 -2.39 -20.24
N ILE A 27 1.59 -1.19 -20.75
CA ILE A 27 1.05 -0.07 -19.97
C ILE A 27 -0.37 -0.35 -19.48
N VAL A 28 -1.21 -1.04 -20.25
CA VAL A 28 -2.64 -1.23 -19.91
C VAL A 28 -2.82 -1.97 -18.58
N PRO A 29 -2.18 -3.14 -18.33
CA PRO A 29 -2.32 -3.84 -17.05
C PRO A 29 -1.75 -3.04 -15.87
N THR A 30 -0.74 -2.20 -16.12
CA THR A 30 -0.12 -1.34 -15.10
C THR A 30 -1.07 -0.21 -14.68
N VAL A 31 -1.75 0.43 -15.63
CA VAL A 31 -2.77 1.45 -15.35
C VAL A 31 -3.93 0.85 -14.57
N GLN A 32 -4.45 -0.30 -15.02
CA GLN A 32 -5.55 -1.01 -14.35
C GLN A 32 -5.19 -1.36 -12.91
N PHE A 33 -3.96 -1.82 -12.68
CA PHE A 33 -3.47 -2.13 -11.34
C PHE A 33 -3.50 -0.93 -10.39
N TYR A 34 -2.90 0.19 -10.80
CA TYR A 34 -2.84 1.38 -9.94
C TYR A 34 -4.19 2.06 -9.76
N GLU A 35 -5.02 2.07 -10.80
CA GLU A 35 -6.41 2.54 -10.72
C GLU A 35 -7.21 1.75 -9.69
N SER A 36 -7.17 0.42 -9.78
CA SER A 36 -7.91 -0.44 -8.85
C SER A 36 -7.46 -0.24 -7.41
N LEU A 37 -6.15 -0.13 -7.17
CA LEU A 37 -5.64 0.17 -5.83
C LEU A 37 -6.07 1.56 -5.33
N ALA A 38 -6.09 2.58 -6.19
CA ALA A 38 -6.54 3.92 -5.81
C ALA A 38 -8.02 3.93 -5.41
N ILE A 39 -8.87 3.26 -6.20
CA ILE A 39 -10.30 3.12 -5.90
C ILE A 39 -10.51 2.36 -4.57
N LEU A 40 -9.77 1.26 -4.35
CA LEU A 40 -9.92 0.47 -3.13
C LEU A 40 -9.39 1.20 -1.89
N ALA A 41 -8.32 1.96 -2.03
CA ALA A 41 -7.76 2.76 -0.96
C ALA A 41 -8.61 4.00 -0.61
N SER A 42 -9.36 4.57 -1.58
CA SER A 42 -10.28 5.68 -1.35
C SER A 42 -11.57 5.29 -0.62
N ARG A 43 -11.80 3.99 -0.35
CA ARG A 43 -13.02 3.54 0.34
C ARG A 43 -12.90 3.84 1.83
N SER A 44 -13.67 4.82 2.28
CA SER A 44 -13.91 5.06 3.71
C SER A 44 -15.05 4.13 4.20
N PRO A 45 -14.98 3.60 5.44
CA PRO A 45 -16.09 2.90 6.07
C PRO A 45 -17.40 3.71 6.09
N ASP A 46 -17.28 5.04 6.13
CA ASP A 46 -18.40 5.96 6.34
C ASP A 46 -19.00 6.50 5.02
N ALA A 47 -18.32 6.29 3.89
CA ALA A 47 -18.72 6.83 2.60
C ALA A 47 -19.05 5.71 1.60
N LYS A 48 -20.24 5.79 0.98
CA LYS A 48 -20.59 4.89 -0.12
C LYS A 48 -19.75 5.23 -1.35
N THR A 49 -18.82 4.35 -1.68
CA THR A 49 -18.11 4.37 -2.96
C THR A 49 -19.13 4.19 -4.09
N PRO A 50 -19.09 5.01 -5.15
CA PRO A 50 -19.96 4.83 -6.32
C PRO A 50 -19.85 3.41 -6.88
N GLN A 51 -20.99 2.79 -7.18
CA GLN A 51 -21.05 1.41 -7.70
C GLN A 51 -20.22 1.26 -8.98
N ALA A 52 -20.24 2.27 -9.86
CA ALA A 52 -19.46 2.27 -11.09
C ALA A 52 -17.94 2.13 -10.86
N LEU A 53 -17.40 2.65 -9.76
CA LEU A 53 -15.98 2.46 -9.42
C LEU A 53 -15.71 1.03 -8.94
N ILE A 54 -16.66 0.42 -8.23
CA ILE A 54 -16.56 -0.98 -7.81
C ILE A 54 -16.60 -1.90 -9.04
N ASP A 55 -17.47 -1.62 -9.99
CA ASP A 55 -17.59 -2.37 -11.23
C ASP A 55 -16.29 -2.26 -12.06
N ARG A 56 -15.67 -1.08 -12.12
CA ARG A 56 -14.33 -0.89 -12.75
C ARG A 56 -13.26 -1.76 -12.10
N VAL A 57 -13.24 -1.89 -10.76
CA VAL A 57 -12.29 -2.79 -10.09
C VAL A 57 -12.51 -4.24 -10.50
N VAL A 58 -13.77 -4.67 -10.60
CA VAL A 58 -14.11 -6.04 -11.04
C VAL A 58 -13.66 -6.28 -12.48
N GLU A 59 -13.89 -5.34 -13.39
CA GLU A 59 -13.46 -5.43 -14.79
C GLU A 59 -11.93 -5.47 -14.92
N ASN A 60 -11.22 -4.55 -14.24
CA ASN A 60 -9.77 -4.52 -14.20
C ASN A 60 -9.18 -5.84 -13.67
N GLN A 61 -9.82 -6.41 -12.67
CA GLN A 61 -9.37 -7.66 -12.08
C GLN A 61 -9.56 -8.86 -13.01
N ALA A 62 -10.67 -8.92 -13.77
CA ALA A 62 -10.87 -9.96 -14.79
C ALA A 62 -9.79 -9.88 -15.88
N GLN A 63 -9.42 -8.66 -16.29
CA GLN A 63 -8.33 -8.45 -17.25
C GLN A 63 -6.97 -8.86 -16.66
N LEU A 64 -6.65 -8.46 -15.43
CA LEU A 64 -5.42 -8.87 -14.76
C LEU A 64 -5.32 -10.39 -14.58
N GLN A 65 -6.43 -11.07 -14.32
CA GLN A 65 -6.47 -12.53 -14.26
C GLN A 65 -6.12 -13.17 -15.61
N PHE A 66 -6.66 -12.63 -16.71
CA PHE A 66 -6.31 -13.07 -18.05
C PHE A 66 -4.80 -12.93 -18.30
N TYR A 67 -4.22 -11.77 -17.96
CA TYR A 67 -2.78 -11.56 -18.11
C TYR A 67 -1.95 -12.46 -17.18
N ALA A 68 -2.37 -12.66 -15.93
CA ALA A 68 -1.68 -13.52 -14.97
C ALA A 68 -1.66 -14.99 -15.43
N THR A 69 -2.73 -15.46 -16.07
CA THR A 69 -2.78 -16.81 -16.65
C THR A 69 -1.73 -17.01 -17.75
N HIS A 70 -1.47 -15.97 -18.56
CA HIS A 70 -0.56 -16.06 -19.70
C HIS A 70 0.88 -15.62 -19.38
N SER A 71 1.08 -14.83 -18.32
CA SER A 71 2.38 -14.27 -17.93
C SER A 71 2.41 -14.02 -16.43
N PRO A 72 2.37 -15.08 -15.60
CA PRO A 72 2.22 -14.97 -14.15
C PRO A 72 3.36 -14.18 -13.50
N MET A 73 4.58 -14.33 -14.01
CA MET A 73 5.75 -13.57 -13.57
C MET A 73 5.57 -12.04 -13.63
N ASN A 74 4.75 -11.55 -14.57
CA ASN A 74 4.55 -10.12 -14.78
C ASN A 74 3.30 -9.58 -14.09
N PHE A 75 2.29 -10.42 -13.84
CA PHE A 75 0.95 -9.95 -13.48
C PHE A 75 0.31 -10.64 -12.27
N GLN A 76 0.81 -11.80 -11.83
CA GLN A 76 0.21 -12.52 -10.70
C GLN A 76 0.25 -11.70 -9.41
N HIS A 77 1.39 -11.05 -9.13
CA HIS A 77 1.53 -10.21 -7.93
C HIS A 77 0.58 -9.02 -7.92
N LYS A 78 0.25 -8.44 -9.09
CA LYS A 78 -0.73 -7.36 -9.24
C LYS A 78 -2.14 -7.85 -8.92
N TYR A 79 -2.51 -9.00 -9.47
CA TYR A 79 -3.79 -9.64 -9.22
C TYR A 79 -3.95 -9.96 -7.72
N ASP A 80 -2.94 -10.59 -7.11
CA ASP A 80 -2.94 -10.95 -5.70
C ASP A 80 -3.04 -9.70 -4.79
N SER A 81 -2.34 -8.60 -5.13
CA SER A 81 -2.44 -7.33 -4.40
C SER A 81 -3.86 -6.77 -4.39
N ILE A 82 -4.58 -6.81 -5.51
CA ILE A 82 -5.96 -6.31 -5.58
C ILE A 82 -6.91 -7.24 -4.81
N GLU A 83 -6.77 -8.56 -4.93
CA GLU A 83 -7.57 -9.48 -4.13
C GLU A 83 -7.31 -9.31 -2.63
N ALA A 84 -6.06 -8.97 -2.22
CA ALA A 84 -5.75 -8.70 -0.82
C ALA A 84 -6.58 -7.54 -0.27
N GLU A 85 -6.64 -6.43 -1.01
CA GLU A 85 -7.42 -5.25 -0.66
C GLU A 85 -8.93 -5.53 -0.69
N ARG A 86 -9.42 -6.28 -1.68
CA ARG A 86 -10.84 -6.70 -1.74
C ARG A 86 -11.21 -7.58 -0.55
N SER A 87 -10.33 -8.50 -0.17
CA SER A 87 -10.50 -9.38 0.99
C SER A 87 -10.50 -8.59 2.30
N ARG A 88 -9.57 -7.63 2.44
CA ARG A 88 -9.54 -6.67 3.56
C ARG A 88 -10.87 -5.95 3.71
N LEU A 89 -11.36 -5.34 2.63
CA LEU A 89 -12.61 -4.57 2.63
C LEU A 89 -13.86 -5.43 2.85
N SER A 90 -13.78 -6.72 2.53
CA SER A 90 -14.86 -7.69 2.76
C SER A 90 -14.79 -8.38 4.13
N GLY A 91 -13.84 -7.98 5.00
CA GLY A 91 -13.65 -8.58 6.32
C GLY A 91 -13.02 -9.99 6.32
N LYS A 92 -12.57 -10.47 5.16
CA LYS A 92 -11.95 -11.79 4.99
C LYS A 92 -10.48 -11.75 5.40
N THR A 93 -10.26 -11.64 6.70
CA THR A 93 -8.95 -11.31 7.29
C THR A 93 -7.85 -12.29 6.90
N TYR A 94 -8.08 -13.60 7.05
CA TYR A 94 -7.07 -14.62 6.71
C TYR A 94 -6.74 -14.65 5.22
N GLU A 95 -7.75 -14.51 4.37
CA GLU A 95 -7.55 -14.47 2.92
C GLU A 95 -6.70 -13.25 2.52
N ALA A 96 -6.97 -12.08 3.11
CA ALA A 96 -6.17 -10.88 2.90
C ALA A 96 -4.70 -11.05 3.32
N MET A 97 -4.43 -11.69 4.47
CA MET A 97 -3.07 -11.96 4.95
C MET A 97 -2.27 -12.78 3.91
N GLU A 98 -2.82 -13.92 3.49
CA GLU A 98 -2.17 -14.81 2.51
C GLU A 98 -1.97 -14.13 1.15
N LEU A 99 -2.91 -13.27 0.74
CA LEU A 99 -2.82 -12.53 -0.51
C LEU A 99 -1.75 -11.44 -0.48
N TYR A 100 -1.60 -10.71 0.64
CA TYR A 100 -0.51 -9.75 0.77
C TYR A 100 0.85 -10.43 0.68
N ASP A 101 1.04 -11.55 1.40
CA ASP A 101 2.31 -12.28 1.40
C ASP A 101 2.64 -12.82 -0.01
N ARG A 102 1.65 -13.36 -0.72
CA ARG A 102 1.81 -13.80 -2.12
C ARG A 102 2.16 -12.65 -3.04
N ALA A 103 1.47 -11.52 -2.94
CA ALA A 103 1.74 -10.36 -3.76
C ALA A 103 3.17 -9.82 -3.55
N ILE A 104 3.62 -9.71 -2.29
CA ILE A 104 4.97 -9.27 -1.94
C ILE A 104 6.02 -10.26 -2.47
N ALA A 105 5.86 -11.54 -2.19
CA ALA A 105 6.80 -12.57 -2.63
C ALA A 105 6.89 -12.63 -4.17
N GLY A 106 5.75 -12.57 -4.86
CA GLY A 106 5.68 -12.56 -6.32
C GLY A 106 6.33 -11.32 -6.93
N ALA A 107 6.14 -10.15 -6.34
CA ALA A 107 6.77 -8.91 -6.81
C ALA A 107 8.29 -8.96 -6.61
N ILE A 108 8.77 -9.41 -5.44
CA ILE A 108 10.21 -9.56 -5.17
C ILE A 108 10.86 -10.56 -6.12
N ALA A 109 10.27 -11.75 -6.28
CA ALA A 109 10.81 -12.81 -7.12
C ALA A 109 10.98 -12.39 -8.59
N ASN A 110 10.16 -11.44 -9.05
CA ASN A 110 10.16 -10.92 -10.41
C ASN A 110 10.75 -9.50 -10.53
N ASN A 111 11.45 -9.01 -9.50
CA ASN A 111 12.13 -7.70 -9.46
C ASN A 111 11.24 -6.46 -9.60
N TYR A 112 9.95 -6.55 -9.26
CA TYR A 112 9.02 -5.41 -9.18
C TYR A 112 9.09 -4.74 -7.80
N ILE A 113 10.25 -4.19 -7.46
CA ILE A 113 10.53 -3.67 -6.12
C ILE A 113 9.58 -2.55 -5.68
N GLN A 114 9.17 -1.68 -6.60
CA GLN A 114 8.20 -0.61 -6.35
C GLN A 114 6.81 -1.14 -5.99
N GLU A 115 6.46 -2.33 -6.48
CA GLU A 115 5.18 -2.99 -6.24
C GLU A 115 5.23 -3.83 -4.97
N ALA A 116 6.37 -4.48 -4.71
CA ALA A 116 6.67 -5.06 -3.41
C ALA A 116 6.57 -3.99 -2.30
N ALA A 117 7.13 -2.80 -2.53
CA ALA A 117 7.08 -1.70 -1.57
C ALA A 117 5.63 -1.26 -1.30
N LEU A 118 4.83 -1.16 -2.36
CA LEU A 118 3.43 -0.79 -2.25
C LEU A 118 2.61 -1.86 -1.51
N ALA A 119 2.81 -3.14 -1.84
CA ALA A 119 2.13 -4.26 -1.18
C ALA A 119 2.51 -4.35 0.31
N ASN A 120 3.79 -4.16 0.64
CA ASN A 120 4.26 -4.05 2.02
C ASN A 120 3.60 -2.87 2.76
N GLU A 121 3.51 -1.70 2.14
CA GLU A 121 2.85 -0.54 2.75
C GLU A 121 1.36 -0.81 3.04
N ARG A 122 0.65 -1.42 2.08
CA ARG A 122 -0.76 -1.81 2.26
C ARG A 122 -0.94 -2.88 3.35
N ALA A 123 -0.07 -3.88 3.39
CA ALA A 123 -0.06 -4.90 4.43
C ALA A 123 0.17 -4.27 5.82
N ALA A 124 1.09 -3.31 5.93
CA ALA A 124 1.32 -2.58 7.18
C ALA A 124 0.05 -1.85 7.66
N GLU A 125 -0.61 -1.09 6.79
CA GLU A 125 -1.89 -0.43 7.12
C GLU A 125 -2.97 -1.42 7.56
N PHE A 126 -3.08 -2.54 6.86
CA PHE A 126 -3.98 -3.62 7.23
C PHE A 126 -3.71 -4.16 8.64
N TYR A 127 -2.46 -4.48 8.97
CA TYR A 127 -2.10 -4.97 10.31
C TYR A 127 -2.23 -3.91 11.41
N PHE A 128 -2.06 -2.62 11.10
CA PHE A 128 -2.41 -1.54 12.02
C PHE A 128 -3.92 -1.54 12.31
N GLY A 129 -4.76 -1.70 11.28
CA GLY A 129 -6.22 -1.81 11.43
C GLY A 129 -6.67 -3.04 12.25
N LEU A 130 -5.87 -4.11 12.26
CA LEU A 130 -6.08 -5.29 13.12
C LEU A 130 -5.54 -5.14 14.55
N CYS A 131 -5.03 -3.96 14.93
CA CYS A 131 -4.35 -3.73 16.21
C CYS A 131 -3.14 -4.67 16.42
N LYS A 132 -2.40 -4.99 15.36
CA LYS A 132 -1.20 -5.85 15.38
C LYS A 132 0.07 -5.06 15.00
N PRO A 133 0.47 -4.05 15.79
CA PRO A 133 1.51 -3.09 15.41
C PRO A 133 2.90 -3.71 15.19
N LYS A 134 3.26 -4.76 15.94
CA LYS A 134 4.56 -5.45 15.77
C LYS A 134 4.70 -6.07 14.38
N ILE A 135 3.62 -6.64 13.85
CA ILE A 135 3.59 -7.21 12.51
C ILE A 135 3.57 -6.09 11.48
N ALA A 136 2.72 -5.09 11.67
CA ALA A 136 2.64 -3.92 10.80
C ALA A 136 4.00 -3.23 10.61
N GLN A 137 4.78 -3.08 11.69
CA GLN A 137 6.11 -2.47 11.65
C GLN A 137 7.08 -3.23 10.74
N ALA A 138 7.00 -4.56 10.69
CA ALA A 138 7.88 -5.36 9.83
C ALA A 138 7.63 -5.03 8.35
N TYR A 139 6.38 -5.10 7.91
CA TYR A 139 6.00 -4.72 6.54
C TYR A 139 6.32 -3.25 6.24
N LEU A 140 6.09 -2.35 7.19
CA LEU A 140 6.39 -0.92 7.00
C LEU A 140 7.88 -0.65 6.79
N LYS A 141 8.76 -1.34 7.53
CA LYS A 141 10.21 -1.23 7.36
C LYS A 141 10.66 -1.77 6.00
N GLU A 142 10.10 -2.88 5.56
CA GLU A 142 10.36 -3.42 4.21
C GLU A 142 9.91 -2.44 3.12
N ALA A 143 8.69 -1.89 3.24
CA ALA A 143 8.20 -0.86 2.30
C ALA A 143 9.15 0.34 2.23
N TYR A 144 9.61 0.83 3.39
CA TYR A 144 10.56 1.93 3.49
C TYR A 144 11.88 1.62 2.78
N LEU A 145 12.49 0.46 3.05
CA LEU A 145 13.74 0.05 2.43
C LEU A 145 13.60 -0.10 0.91
N GLN A 146 12.51 -0.74 0.45
CA GLN A 146 12.25 -0.95 -0.96
C GLN A 146 11.98 0.36 -1.70
N TYR A 147 11.25 1.30 -1.10
CA TYR A 147 11.09 2.65 -1.67
C TYR A 147 12.40 3.43 -1.72
N ARG A 148 13.28 3.29 -0.72
CA ARG A 148 14.62 3.88 -0.77
C ARG A 148 15.46 3.27 -1.88
N GLN A 149 15.47 1.95 -2.01
CA GLN A 149 16.20 1.24 -3.07
C GLN A 149 15.68 1.61 -4.47
N TRP A 150 14.37 1.78 -4.62
CA TRP A 150 13.77 2.24 -5.87
C TRP A 150 14.04 3.72 -6.18
N GLY A 151 14.42 4.52 -5.18
CA GLY A 151 14.66 5.95 -5.33
C GLY A 151 13.41 6.83 -5.17
N ALA A 152 12.33 6.32 -4.58
CA ALA A 152 11.10 7.07 -4.31
C ALA A 152 11.24 8.02 -3.10
N ILE A 153 12.18 8.97 -3.15
CA ILE A 153 12.56 9.81 -1.99
C ILE A 153 11.38 10.59 -1.40
N ALA A 154 10.47 11.09 -2.22
CA ALA A 154 9.26 11.76 -1.74
C ALA A 154 8.38 10.82 -0.90
N LYS A 155 8.27 9.56 -1.30
CA LYS A 155 7.47 8.55 -0.59
C LYS A 155 8.15 8.13 0.71
N VAL A 156 9.47 7.98 0.70
CA VAL A 156 10.29 7.71 1.90
C VAL A 156 10.05 8.78 2.96
N LYS A 157 10.17 10.06 2.59
CA LYS A 157 9.89 11.19 3.49
C LYS A 157 8.46 11.20 4.00
N GLN A 158 7.50 10.85 3.14
CA GLN A 158 6.11 10.72 3.57
C GLN A 158 5.96 9.66 4.65
N LEU A 159 6.57 8.47 4.48
CA LEU A 159 6.51 7.41 5.48
C LEU A 159 7.18 7.82 6.80
N GLU A 160 8.31 8.51 6.75
CA GLU A 160 8.99 9.05 7.94
C GLU A 160 8.11 10.04 8.72
N ASN A 161 7.35 10.87 8.01
CA ASN A 161 6.43 11.83 8.61
C ASN A 161 5.18 11.17 9.19
N LEU A 162 4.63 10.15 8.51
CA LEU A 162 3.43 9.45 8.95
C LEU A 162 3.70 8.48 10.11
N TYR A 163 4.87 7.84 10.13
CA TYR A 163 5.21 6.78 11.07
C TYR A 163 6.55 7.00 11.79
N PRO A 164 6.78 8.16 12.42
CA PRO A 164 8.08 8.52 13.00
C PRO A 164 8.50 7.61 14.15
N GLU A 165 7.54 7.00 14.86
CA GLU A 165 7.76 6.08 15.98
C GLU A 165 8.02 4.63 15.53
N TRP A 166 7.66 4.29 14.29
CA TRP A 166 7.74 2.91 13.78
C TRP A 166 8.94 2.69 12.87
N LEU A 167 9.46 3.75 12.26
CA LEU A 167 10.56 3.68 11.30
C LEU A 167 11.95 3.95 11.88
N ASP A 168 12.08 4.24 13.17
CA ASP A 168 13.34 4.50 13.90
C ASP A 168 14.49 4.90 12.97
N SER A 169 14.46 6.18 12.54
CA SER A 169 15.49 6.67 11.64
C SER A 169 16.87 6.46 12.28
N PRO A 170 17.83 5.79 11.60
CA PRO A 170 19.18 5.65 12.14
C PRO A 170 19.85 7.01 12.40
N GLU A 171 19.36 8.10 11.78
CA GLU A 171 19.80 9.46 12.09
C GLU A 171 19.40 9.92 13.50
N LYS A 172 18.23 9.53 14.00
CA LYS A 172 17.83 9.84 15.39
C LYS A 172 18.65 9.08 16.43
N ASN A 173 19.14 7.89 16.10
CA ASN A 173 19.98 7.08 16.98
C ASN A 173 21.42 7.60 17.10
N ALA A 174 21.90 8.42 16.16
CA ALA A 174 23.17 9.12 16.29
C ALA A 174 23.11 10.26 17.31
N ASP A 175 22.00 10.99 17.36
CA ASP A 175 21.76 12.06 18.34
C ASP A 175 21.36 11.52 19.72
N PHE A 176 20.64 10.39 19.78
CA PHE A 176 20.24 9.76 21.06
C PHE A 176 21.43 9.21 21.87
N LYS A 177 22.52 8.81 21.20
CA LYS A 177 23.78 8.42 21.87
C LYS A 177 24.51 9.59 22.53
N ARG A 178 24.19 10.85 22.18
CA ARG A 178 24.76 12.05 22.82
C ARG A 178 23.95 12.54 24.02
N TYR A 179 22.67 12.18 24.14
CA TYR A 179 21.79 12.70 25.19
C TYR A 179 21.55 11.78 26.39
N ASN A 180 21.88 10.49 26.29
CA ASN A 180 21.62 9.50 27.36
C ASN A 180 22.69 9.45 28.47
N SER A 181 23.37 10.56 28.77
CA SER A 181 24.17 10.70 30.00
C SER A 181 23.39 11.29 31.18
N THR A 182 22.04 11.30 31.16
CA THR A 182 21.25 11.66 32.35
C THR A 182 19.84 11.06 32.34
N SER A 183 19.45 10.55 33.52
CA SER A 183 18.29 9.71 33.91
C SER A 183 16.86 10.24 33.63
N PRO A 184 15.80 9.40 33.84
CA PRO A 184 14.61 9.31 32.99
C PRO A 184 13.36 9.98 33.57
N ASP A 185 12.36 10.27 32.71
CA ASP A 185 10.98 10.44 33.18
C ASP A 185 9.89 10.01 32.18
N SER A 186 8.78 9.52 32.72
CA SER A 186 7.79 8.62 32.11
C SER A 186 6.48 9.29 31.71
N THR A 187 6.26 9.55 30.41
CA THR A 187 4.98 10.17 29.93
C THR A 187 4.41 9.58 28.63
N ILE A 188 5.04 8.55 28.04
CA ILE A 188 4.68 8.06 26.68
C ILE A 188 3.31 7.31 26.63
N SER A 189 2.74 6.91 27.76
CA SER A 189 1.63 5.96 27.77
C SER A 189 0.23 6.50 27.43
N LYS A 190 0.04 7.82 27.17
CA LYS A 190 -1.30 8.38 26.91
C LYS A 190 -1.56 8.90 25.48
N ALA A 191 -0.54 9.01 24.63
CA ALA A 191 -0.71 9.55 23.28
C ALA A 191 -1.17 8.52 22.22
N VAL A 192 -1.00 7.22 22.49
CA VAL A 192 -1.23 6.13 21.53
C VAL A 192 -2.73 5.87 21.25
N ALA A 193 -3.63 6.22 22.17
CA ALA A 193 -5.06 5.94 22.03
C ALA A 193 -5.84 6.96 21.16
N ALA A 194 -5.31 8.16 20.93
CA ALA A 194 -6.06 9.25 20.28
C ALA A 194 -5.85 9.37 18.77
N ARG A 195 -4.90 8.61 18.18
CA ARG A 195 -4.50 8.78 16.77
C ARG A 195 -5.03 7.70 15.82
N VAL A 196 -5.69 6.67 16.35
CA VAL A 196 -6.36 5.61 15.56
C VAL A 196 -7.69 6.10 14.95
N VAL A 197 -8.25 7.21 15.43
CA VAL A 197 -9.57 7.71 14.98
C VAL A 197 -9.48 8.68 13.79
N ASN A 198 -8.28 9.17 13.43
CA ASN A 198 -8.12 10.26 12.44
C ASN A 198 -7.58 9.82 11.06
N PHE A 199 -7.62 8.52 10.72
CA PHE A 199 -7.24 8.06 9.37
C PHE A 199 -8.42 7.93 8.39
N SER A 200 -9.54 8.60 8.68
CA SER A 200 -10.67 8.79 7.75
C SER A 200 -11.06 10.26 7.65
N ILE A 201 -10.21 11.11 7.07
CA ILE A 201 -10.61 12.38 6.44
C ILE A 201 -9.75 12.59 5.20
#